data_AF-A0A1G5T134-F1
#
_entry.id   AF-A0A1G5T134-F1
#
_cell.length_a   1.000
_cell.length_b   1.000
_cell.length_c   1.000
_cell.angle_alpha   90.00
_cell.angle_beta   90.00
_cell.angle_gamma   90.00
#
_symmetry.space_group_name_H-M   'P 1'
#
loop_
_entity.id
_entity.type
_entity.pdbx_description
1 polymer ?
#
loop_
_entity_poly.entity_id
_entity_poly.type
_entity_poly.pdbx_seq_one_letter_code
_entity_poly.pdbx_strand_id
1 'polypeptide(L)'
;MFDPVPPYQPSHFRVKFAIAPWERRACAALRRQVFCVEQGLFVGDDRDTVDAHAIPICALSTLGGEADAVVGTVRIHTVPERPGEWWGSRLAVAKPFRSAAALGTGLIRLAVSAAHARGCARFLAHVQEGNAALFERLNWTSLAPLDLHGRPHRLMQADLAAYPPVLDPEHGLVMIRRAA
;
A
#
# COMPACT_ATOMS: atom_id res chain seq x y z
N MET A 1 -13.19 6.28 39.97
CA MET A 1 -13.02 5.31 38.87
C MET A 1 -12.39 6.11 37.74
N PHE A 2 -11.14 5.82 37.36
CA PHE A 2 -10.51 6.53 36.25
C PHE A 2 -11.08 5.98 34.95
N ASP A 3 -11.43 6.87 34.02
CA ASP A 3 -11.78 6.46 32.67
C ASP A 3 -10.59 5.73 32.04
N PRO A 4 -10.84 4.67 31.25
CA PRO A 4 -9.76 3.97 30.56
C PRO A 4 -9.02 4.94 29.66
N VAL A 5 -7.68 4.92 29.73
CA VAL A 5 -6.83 5.72 28.85
C VAL A 5 -7.18 5.34 27.40
N PRO A 6 -7.55 6.31 26.54
CA PRO A 6 -7.85 6.04 25.15
C PRO A 6 -6.65 5.37 24.48
N PRO A 7 -6.87 4.40 23.56
CA PRO A 7 -5.77 3.81 22.82
C PRO A 7 -5.03 4.89 22.03
N TYR A 8 -3.70 4.76 21.95
CA TYR A 8 -2.85 5.70 21.21
C TYR A 8 -3.30 5.84 19.75
N GLN A 9 -3.32 7.08 19.28
CA GLN A 9 -3.68 7.44 17.90
C GLN A 9 -2.64 8.42 17.33
N PRO A 10 -1.94 8.07 16.24
CA PRO A 10 -1.01 8.98 15.59
C PRO A 10 -1.72 10.22 15.03
N SER A 11 -1.07 11.38 15.17
CA SER A 11 -1.56 12.65 14.60
C SER A 11 -1.37 12.72 13.08
N HIS A 12 -0.34 12.05 12.57
CA HIS A 12 -0.04 11.97 11.14
C HIS A 12 0.64 10.64 10.81
N PHE A 13 0.69 10.34 9.52
CA PHE A 13 1.44 9.23 8.94
C PHE A 13 2.41 9.77 7.90
N ARG A 14 3.58 9.12 7.78
CA ARG A 14 4.49 9.37 6.66
C ARG A 14 4.42 8.21 5.68
N VAL A 15 4.03 8.47 4.45
CA VAL A 15 3.98 7.48 3.38
C VAL A 15 5.20 7.69 2.48
N LYS A 16 6.10 6.71 2.40
CA LYS A 16 7.39 6.83 1.69
C LYS A 16 7.87 5.48 1.18
N PHE A 17 8.89 5.47 0.35
CA PHE A 17 9.64 4.25 0.06
C PHE A 17 10.29 3.70 1.34
N ALA A 18 10.21 2.39 1.52
CA ALA A 18 10.89 1.70 2.59
C ALA A 18 12.38 1.54 2.23
N ILE A 19 13.19 2.52 2.62
CA ILE A 19 14.62 2.60 2.31
C ILE A 19 15.45 1.94 3.41
N ALA A 20 15.07 2.12 4.67
CA ALA A 20 15.82 1.61 5.79
C ALA A 20 15.59 0.09 5.96
N PRO A 21 16.62 -0.69 6.37
CA PRO A 21 16.48 -2.14 6.54
C PRO A 21 15.34 -2.54 7.49
N TRP A 22 15.08 -1.76 8.54
CA TRP A 22 13.99 -2.03 9.47
C TRP A 22 12.61 -1.80 8.83
N GLU A 23 12.45 -0.78 7.99
CA GLU A 23 11.20 -0.49 7.27
C GLU A 23 10.86 -1.66 6.35
N ARG A 24 11.84 -2.16 5.59
CA ARG A 24 11.66 -3.32 4.70
C ARG A 24 11.26 -4.58 5.45
N ARG A 25 11.92 -4.86 6.58
CA ARG A 25 11.56 -6.00 7.45
C ARG A 25 10.16 -5.84 8.03
N ALA A 26 9.79 -4.64 8.47
CA ALA A 26 8.48 -4.35 9.02
C ALA A 26 7.36 -4.42 7.97
N CYS A 27 7.59 -3.98 6.72
CA CYS A 27 6.66 -4.21 5.61
C CYS A 27 6.42 -5.69 5.36
N ALA A 28 7.49 -6.50 5.31
CA ALA A 28 7.36 -7.95 5.13
C ALA A 28 6.62 -8.62 6.29
N ALA A 29 6.91 -8.22 7.54
CA ALA A 29 6.21 -8.73 8.71
C ALA A 29 4.71 -8.38 8.67
N LEU A 30 4.36 -7.15 8.28
CA LEU A 30 2.97 -6.72 8.14
C LEU A 30 2.24 -7.49 7.03
N ARG A 31 2.87 -7.72 5.88
CA ARG A 31 2.31 -8.54 4.81
C ARG A 31 2.04 -9.97 5.28
N ARG A 32 3.00 -10.60 5.96
CA ARG A 32 2.83 -11.94 6.54
C ARG A 32 1.65 -11.98 7.52
N GLN A 33 1.55 -10.99 8.41
CA GLN A 33 0.43 -10.90 9.35
C GLN A 33 -0.91 -10.80 8.61
N VAL A 34 -1.03 -9.93 7.62
CA VAL A 34 -2.31 -9.70 6.93
C VAL A 34 -2.65 -10.85 5.97
N PHE A 35 -1.74 -11.28 5.12
CA PHE A 35 -2.04 -12.23 4.06
C PHE A 35 -1.93 -13.68 4.51
N CYS A 36 -1.00 -14.03 5.39
CA CYS A 36 -0.84 -15.40 5.88
C CYS A 36 -1.72 -15.65 7.11
N VAL A 37 -1.57 -14.83 8.15
CA VAL A 37 -2.23 -15.09 9.44
C VAL A 37 -3.71 -14.70 9.41
N GLU A 38 -4.03 -13.47 9.00
CA GLU A 38 -5.41 -12.98 9.04
C GLU A 38 -6.28 -13.51 7.89
N GLN A 39 -5.74 -13.54 6.67
CA GLN A 39 -6.49 -13.95 5.48
C GLN A 39 -6.27 -15.42 5.07
N GLY A 40 -5.20 -16.08 5.52
CA GLY A 40 -4.92 -17.46 5.11
C GLY A 40 -4.71 -17.62 3.60
N LEU A 41 -4.27 -16.57 2.89
CA LEU A 41 -4.00 -16.62 1.44
C LEU A 41 -2.73 -17.38 1.10
N PHE A 42 -1.75 -17.35 2.01
CA PHE A 42 -0.46 -18.00 1.84
C PHE A 42 -0.12 -18.78 3.10
N VAL A 43 0.61 -19.89 2.91
CA VAL A 43 1.11 -20.72 4.01
C VAL A 43 2.54 -20.29 4.34
N GLY A 44 2.77 -19.90 5.59
CA GLY A 44 4.10 -19.54 6.08
C GLY A 44 4.55 -18.11 5.76
N ASP A 45 4.72 -17.79 4.48
CA ASP A 45 5.18 -16.48 3.98
C ASP A 45 4.50 -16.10 2.64
N ASP A 46 4.29 -14.81 2.39
CA ASP A 46 3.68 -14.28 1.15
C ASP A 46 4.71 -13.85 0.09
N ARG A 47 6.01 -14.06 0.40
CA ARG A 47 7.13 -13.70 -0.47
C ARG A 47 7.12 -14.47 -1.79
N ASP A 48 7.54 -13.79 -2.86
CA ASP A 48 7.71 -14.35 -4.20
C ASP A 48 8.94 -13.77 -4.92
N THR A 49 9.17 -14.17 -6.17
CA THR A 49 10.31 -13.71 -6.98
C THR A 49 10.30 -12.21 -7.26
N VAL A 50 9.13 -11.56 -7.18
CA VAL A 50 8.98 -10.11 -7.38
C VAL A 50 9.62 -9.32 -6.23
N ASP A 51 9.69 -9.90 -5.03
CA ASP A 51 10.35 -9.24 -3.89
C ASP A 51 11.82 -8.91 -4.12
N ALA A 52 12.50 -9.60 -5.04
CA ALA A 52 13.90 -9.33 -5.36
C ALA A 52 14.13 -7.97 -6.05
N HIS A 53 13.11 -7.43 -6.74
CA HIS A 53 13.23 -6.20 -7.53
C HIS A 53 12.09 -5.19 -7.28
N ALA A 54 11.09 -5.54 -6.48
CA ALA A 54 10.01 -4.62 -6.13
C ALA A 54 10.51 -3.48 -5.23
N ILE A 55 9.84 -2.33 -5.37
CA ILE A 55 10.02 -1.18 -4.51
C ILE A 55 8.94 -1.23 -3.41
N PRO A 56 9.29 -1.56 -2.15
CA PRO A 56 8.36 -1.49 -1.05
C PRO A 56 8.10 -0.03 -0.64
N ILE A 57 6.85 0.25 -0.32
CA ILE A 57 6.34 1.53 0.18
C ILE A 57 5.74 1.25 1.55
N CYS A 58 6.05 2.09 2.53
CA CYS A 58 5.52 2.00 3.89
C CYS A 58 4.69 3.24 4.23
N ALA A 59 3.71 3.05 5.11
CA ALA A 59 3.07 4.09 5.89
C ALA A 59 3.54 3.94 7.34
N LEU A 60 4.20 4.98 7.85
CA LEU A 60 4.77 5.03 9.20
C LEU A 60 3.83 5.79 10.13
N SER A 61 3.51 5.21 11.29
CA SER A 61 2.97 5.94 12.44
C SER A 61 4.07 6.82 13.06
N THR A 62 3.66 7.85 13.81
CA THR A 62 4.60 8.77 14.45
C THR A 62 4.36 8.93 15.95
N LEU A 63 5.36 8.61 16.77
CA LEU A 63 5.32 8.78 18.22
C LEU A 63 6.36 9.83 18.63
N GLY A 64 5.93 10.90 19.30
CA GLY A 64 6.83 12.01 19.67
C GLY A 64 7.42 12.77 18.48
N GLY A 65 6.80 12.70 17.30
CA GLY A 65 7.32 13.30 16.06
C GLY A 65 8.24 12.38 15.25
N GLU A 66 8.68 11.27 15.83
CA GLU A 66 9.57 10.29 15.21
C GLU A 66 8.78 9.12 14.62
N ALA A 67 9.40 8.43 13.64
CA ALA A 67 8.82 7.21 13.09
C ALA A 67 8.75 6.11 14.16
N ASP A 68 7.58 5.51 14.31
CA ASP A 68 7.29 4.51 15.33
C ASP A 68 7.18 3.10 14.72
N ALA A 69 6.16 2.87 13.88
CA ALA A 69 5.91 1.57 13.29
C ALA A 69 5.42 1.66 11.85
N VAL A 70 5.70 0.61 11.05
CA VAL A 70 5.02 0.41 9.77
C VAL A 70 3.60 -0.09 10.04
N VAL A 71 2.63 0.74 9.69
CA VAL A 71 1.20 0.48 9.91
C VAL A 71 0.45 0.21 8.59
N GLY A 72 1.11 0.42 7.46
CA GLY A 72 0.64 0.00 6.15
C GLY A 72 1.78 -0.18 5.16
N THR A 73 1.56 -0.98 4.13
CA THR A 73 2.54 -1.21 3.07
C THR A 73 1.87 -1.54 1.76
N VAL A 74 2.54 -1.21 0.66
CA VAL A 74 2.29 -1.70 -0.69
C VAL A 74 3.65 -1.88 -1.37
N ARG A 75 3.75 -2.70 -2.42
CA ARG A 75 4.94 -2.73 -3.26
C ARG A 75 4.58 -2.45 -4.71
N ILE A 76 5.48 -1.78 -5.43
CA ILE A 76 5.38 -1.56 -6.88
C ILE A 76 6.53 -2.26 -7.59
N HIS A 77 6.30 -2.72 -8.81
CA HIS A 77 7.33 -3.35 -9.63
C HIS A 77 7.06 -3.17 -11.12
N THR A 78 8.10 -3.28 -11.93
CA THR A 78 8.05 -3.31 -13.38
C THR A 78 7.97 -4.75 -13.87
N VAL A 79 7.48 -4.94 -15.09
CA VAL A 79 7.60 -6.22 -15.82
C VAL A 79 8.69 -6.06 -16.88
N PRO A 80 9.83 -6.78 -16.79
CA PRO A 80 10.96 -6.59 -17.70
C PRO A 80 10.60 -6.68 -19.19
N GLU A 81 9.67 -7.56 -19.54
CA GLU A 81 9.24 -7.82 -20.91
C GLU A 81 8.26 -6.76 -21.44
N ARG A 82 7.77 -5.85 -20.59
CA ARG A 82 6.74 -4.85 -20.92
C ARG A 82 7.14 -3.46 -20.43
N PRO A 83 8.04 -2.76 -21.16
CA PRO A 83 8.47 -1.42 -20.79
C PRO A 83 7.31 -0.45 -20.56
N GLY A 84 7.38 0.34 -19.49
CA GLY A 84 6.34 1.28 -19.11
C GLY A 84 5.14 0.66 -18.38
N GLU A 85 5.05 -0.68 -18.27
CA GLU A 85 4.03 -1.35 -17.47
C GLU A 85 4.50 -1.56 -16.02
N TRP A 86 3.71 -1.04 -15.09
CA TRP A 86 3.96 -1.11 -13.64
C TRP A 86 2.80 -1.77 -12.92
N TRP A 87 3.11 -2.40 -11.80
CA TRP A 87 2.15 -3.16 -11.01
C TRP A 87 2.22 -2.81 -9.53
N GLY A 88 1.07 -2.48 -8.96
CA GLY A 88 0.87 -2.41 -7.51
C GLY A 88 0.43 -3.77 -6.96
N SER A 89 1.05 -4.21 -5.86
CA SER A 89 0.68 -5.47 -5.20
C SER A 89 0.92 -5.44 -3.69
N ARG A 90 0.36 -6.43 -2.98
CA ARG A 90 0.56 -6.65 -1.54
C ARG A 90 0.18 -5.44 -0.66
N LEU A 91 -0.89 -4.73 -1.02
CA LEU A 91 -1.45 -3.65 -0.20
C LEU A 91 -2.01 -4.22 1.12
N ALA A 92 -1.38 -3.88 2.24
CA ALA A 92 -1.75 -4.34 3.57
C ALA A 92 -1.78 -3.16 4.55
N VAL A 93 -2.80 -3.11 5.40
CA VAL A 93 -2.93 -2.12 6.48
C VAL A 93 -3.20 -2.87 7.78
N ALA A 94 -2.46 -2.51 8.83
CA ALA A 94 -2.62 -3.09 10.16
C ALA A 94 -4.04 -2.84 10.68
N LYS A 95 -4.66 -3.85 11.30
CA LYS A 95 -6.07 -3.84 11.71
C LYS A 95 -6.50 -2.57 12.48
N PRO A 96 -5.72 -2.04 13.46
CA PRO A 96 -6.10 -0.82 14.19
C PRO A 96 -6.19 0.44 13.32
N PHE A 97 -5.58 0.44 12.14
CA PHE A 97 -5.45 1.60 11.26
C PHE A 97 -6.33 1.51 10.01
N ARG A 98 -7.14 0.45 9.85
CA ARG A 98 -8.01 0.28 8.67
C ARG A 98 -9.15 1.29 8.59
N SER A 99 -9.59 1.82 9.73
CA SER A 99 -10.57 2.92 9.78
C SER A 99 -9.99 4.26 9.33
N ALA A 100 -8.66 4.40 9.30
CA ALA A 100 -7.99 5.57 8.74
C ALA A 100 -7.96 5.46 7.21
N ALA A 101 -9.09 5.76 6.55
CA ALA A 101 -9.24 5.70 5.09
C ALA A 101 -8.13 6.46 4.32
N ALA A 102 -7.55 7.49 4.95
CA ALA A 102 -6.42 8.26 4.43
C ALA A 102 -5.17 7.41 4.20
N LEU A 103 -4.96 6.34 4.97
CA LEU A 103 -3.72 5.54 4.93
C LEU A 103 -3.65 4.67 3.68
N GLY A 104 -4.69 3.88 3.40
CA GLY A 104 -4.79 3.10 2.17
C GLY A 104 -4.75 3.99 0.92
N THR A 105 -5.47 5.11 0.97
CA THR A 105 -5.46 6.12 -0.10
C THR A 105 -4.06 6.70 -0.33
N GLY A 106 -3.34 7.05 0.74
CA GLY A 106 -1.98 7.59 0.66
C GLY A 106 -0.99 6.60 0.04
N LEU A 107 -1.07 5.32 0.43
CA LEU A 107 -0.25 4.25 -0.16
C LEU A 107 -0.51 4.10 -1.66
N ILE A 108 -1.78 4.05 -2.09
CA ILE A 108 -2.15 3.95 -3.50
C ILE A 108 -1.67 5.18 -4.27
N ARG A 109 -1.88 6.38 -3.73
CA ARG A 109 -1.43 7.64 -4.34
C ARG A 109 0.06 7.68 -4.55
N LEU A 110 0.86 7.37 -3.54
CA LEU A 110 2.31 7.36 -3.68
C LEU A 110 2.77 6.26 -4.65
N ALA A 111 2.17 5.09 -4.61
CA ALA A 111 2.50 3.99 -5.50
C ALA A 111 2.36 4.37 -6.99
N VAL A 112 1.20 4.91 -7.37
CA VAL A 112 0.93 5.30 -8.76
C VAL A 112 1.80 6.51 -9.14
N SER A 113 1.86 7.53 -8.28
CA SER A 113 2.60 8.77 -8.57
C SER A 113 4.11 8.55 -8.70
N ALA A 114 4.69 7.67 -7.88
CA ALA A 114 6.11 7.35 -7.93
C ALA A 114 6.48 6.47 -9.14
N ALA A 115 5.56 5.61 -9.58
CA ALA A 115 5.71 4.89 -10.84
C ALA A 115 5.55 5.82 -12.05
N HIS A 116 4.59 6.76 -12.01
CA HIS A 116 4.40 7.77 -13.04
C HIS A 116 5.68 8.61 -13.25
N ALA A 117 6.32 9.04 -12.16
CA ALA A 117 7.63 9.70 -12.20
C ALA A 117 8.76 8.85 -12.82
N ARG A 118 8.58 7.52 -12.88
CA ARG A 118 9.55 6.55 -13.40
C ARG A 118 9.20 6.05 -14.80
N GLY A 119 8.39 6.80 -15.56
CA GLY A 119 8.03 6.46 -16.93
C GLY A 119 6.95 5.39 -17.05
N CYS A 120 6.12 5.22 -16.01
CA CYS A 120 4.94 4.39 -16.10
C CYS A 120 3.97 4.94 -17.16
N ALA A 121 3.65 4.12 -18.16
CA ALA A 121 2.60 4.37 -19.14
C ALA A 121 1.31 3.63 -18.78
N ARG A 122 1.40 2.56 -17.99
CA ARG A 122 0.25 1.77 -17.53
C ARG A 122 0.49 1.20 -16.15
N PHE A 123 -0.40 1.51 -15.20
CA PHE A 123 -0.31 1.01 -13.82
C PHE A 123 -1.47 0.07 -13.50
N LEU A 124 -1.16 -1.18 -13.16
CA LEU A 124 -2.13 -2.27 -12.96
C LEU A 124 -2.09 -2.81 -11.53
N ALA A 125 -3.18 -3.44 -11.10
CA ALA A 125 -3.21 -4.22 -9.88
C ALA A 125 -4.30 -5.30 -9.95
N HIS A 126 -4.06 -6.42 -9.27
CA HIS A 126 -5.12 -7.34 -8.89
C HIS A 126 -5.69 -6.91 -7.54
N VAL A 127 -6.93 -6.47 -7.53
CA VAL A 127 -7.61 -5.92 -6.37
C VAL A 127 -8.66 -6.94 -5.91
N GLN A 128 -8.66 -7.29 -4.62
CA GLN A 128 -9.72 -8.14 -4.05
C GLN A 128 -11.08 -7.49 -4.25
N GLU A 129 -12.12 -8.28 -4.56
CA GLU A 129 -13.47 -7.80 -4.88
C GLU A 129 -14.00 -6.80 -3.82
N GLY A 130 -13.80 -7.08 -2.53
CA GLY A 130 -14.23 -6.22 -1.43
C GLY A 130 -13.58 -4.82 -1.39
N ASN A 131 -12.46 -4.62 -2.10
CA ASN A 131 -11.77 -3.34 -2.20
C ASN A 131 -12.02 -2.62 -3.54
N ALA A 132 -12.72 -3.23 -4.50
CA ALA A 132 -12.92 -2.66 -5.84
C ALA A 132 -13.55 -1.26 -5.79
N ALA A 133 -14.59 -1.07 -4.98
CA ALA A 133 -15.28 0.21 -4.83
C ALA A 133 -14.36 1.33 -4.28
N LEU A 134 -13.37 1.01 -3.45
CA LEU A 134 -12.37 1.99 -3.00
C LEU A 134 -11.49 2.42 -4.18
N PHE A 135 -11.02 1.48 -4.99
CA PHE A 135 -10.16 1.76 -6.14
C PHE A 135 -10.91 2.57 -7.20
N GLU A 136 -12.17 2.26 -7.47
CA GLU A 136 -13.02 3.04 -8.40
C GLU A 136 -13.13 4.52 -7.97
N ARG A 137 -13.36 4.79 -6.67
CA ARG A 137 -13.35 6.16 -6.13
C ARG A 137 -11.99 6.86 -6.23
N LEU A 138 -10.92 6.11 -6.45
CA LEU A 138 -9.57 6.61 -6.62
C LEU A 138 -9.19 6.72 -8.11
N ASN A 139 -10.15 6.81 -9.03
CA ASN A 139 -9.91 6.89 -10.47
C ASN A 139 -9.19 5.64 -11.02
N TRP A 140 -9.65 4.46 -10.59
CA TRP A 140 -9.27 3.21 -11.22
C TRP A 140 -10.44 2.62 -11.99
N THR A 141 -10.13 1.97 -13.10
CA THR A 141 -11.11 1.27 -13.93
C THR A 141 -10.93 -0.24 -13.79
N SER A 142 -12.02 -0.96 -13.58
CA SER A 142 -12.04 -2.42 -13.62
C SER A 142 -11.96 -2.90 -15.08
N LEU A 143 -11.04 -3.82 -15.35
CA LEU A 143 -10.80 -4.38 -16.69
C LEU A 143 -11.39 -5.78 -16.85
N ALA A 144 -11.18 -6.66 -15.85
CA ALA A 144 -11.66 -8.03 -15.90
C ALA A 144 -11.78 -8.64 -14.49
N PRO A 145 -12.77 -9.52 -14.24
CA PRO A 145 -12.78 -10.36 -13.04
C PRO A 145 -11.80 -11.53 -13.18
N LEU A 146 -11.27 -12.01 -12.05
CA LEU A 146 -10.44 -13.21 -11.97
C LEU A 146 -10.45 -13.79 -10.56
N ASP A 147 -10.17 -15.09 -10.42
CA ASP A 147 -9.98 -15.73 -9.13
C ASP A 147 -8.50 -15.96 -8.85
N LEU A 148 -8.03 -15.49 -7.69
CA LEU A 148 -6.66 -15.70 -7.21
C LEU A 148 -6.71 -16.26 -5.80
N HIS A 149 -5.99 -17.36 -5.57
CA HIS A 149 -5.93 -18.04 -4.27
C HIS A 149 -7.32 -18.38 -3.70
N GLY A 150 -8.26 -18.78 -4.56
CA GLY A 150 -9.64 -19.09 -4.18
C GLY A 150 -10.46 -17.87 -3.72
N ARG A 151 -10.02 -16.64 -4.05
CA ARG A 151 -10.75 -15.41 -3.76
C ARG A 151 -11.01 -14.60 -5.03
N PRO A 152 -12.20 -13.98 -5.14
CA PRO A 152 -12.52 -13.11 -6.27
C PRO A 152 -11.70 -11.82 -6.23
N HIS A 153 -11.14 -11.49 -7.38
CA HIS A 153 -10.37 -10.28 -7.63
C HIS A 153 -10.85 -9.63 -8.93
N ARG A 154 -10.44 -8.38 -9.12
CA ARG A 154 -10.53 -7.65 -10.38
C ARG A 154 -9.15 -7.19 -10.81
N LEU A 155 -8.83 -7.36 -12.09
CA LEU A 155 -7.75 -6.65 -12.73
C LEU A 155 -8.22 -5.21 -12.91
N MET A 156 -7.50 -4.27 -12.31
CA MET A 156 -7.82 -2.85 -12.37
C MET A 156 -6.62 -2.03 -12.87
N GLN A 157 -6.92 -0.89 -13.50
CA GLN A 157 -5.93 0.05 -14.01
C GLN A 157 -6.17 1.44 -13.43
N ALA A 158 -5.09 2.12 -13.01
CA ALA A 158 -5.15 3.51 -12.56
C ALA A 158 -5.20 4.47 -13.76
N ASP A 159 -5.99 5.53 -13.65
CA ASP A 159 -5.89 6.70 -14.53
C ASP A 159 -4.71 7.57 -14.10
N LEU A 160 -3.59 7.50 -14.83
CA LEU A 160 -2.37 8.24 -14.50
C LEU A 160 -2.56 9.76 -14.48
N ALA A 161 -3.53 10.31 -15.20
CA ALA A 161 -3.81 11.76 -15.19
C ALA A 161 -4.28 12.25 -13.81
N ALA A 162 -4.90 11.36 -13.02
CA ALA A 162 -5.33 11.67 -11.65
C ALA A 162 -4.20 11.58 -10.60
N TYR A 163 -2.99 11.17 -11.00
CA TYR A 163 -1.85 10.94 -10.12
C TYR A 163 -0.60 11.67 -10.64
N PRO A 164 -0.45 12.97 -10.33
CA PRO A 164 0.74 13.74 -10.71
C PRO A 164 2.03 13.07 -10.23
N PRO A 165 3.11 13.08 -11.03
CA PRO A 165 4.39 12.47 -10.67
C PRO A 165 4.95 12.99 -9.33
N VAL A 166 5.41 12.07 -8.46
CA VAL A 166 6.14 12.40 -7.22
C VAL A 166 7.62 12.07 -7.43
N LEU A 167 8.46 13.10 -7.43
CA LEU A 167 9.90 12.99 -7.72
C LEU A 167 10.75 12.61 -6.50
N ASP A 168 10.25 12.87 -5.29
CA ASP A 168 10.93 12.51 -4.03
C ASP A 168 10.09 11.53 -3.17
N PRO A 169 9.91 10.29 -3.64
CA PRO A 169 9.14 9.29 -2.90
C PRO A 169 9.90 8.71 -1.70
N GLU A 170 11.21 8.98 -1.60
CA GLU A 170 12.05 8.51 -0.50
C GLU A 170 11.81 9.32 0.78
N HIS A 171 11.58 10.63 0.69
CA HIS A 171 11.11 11.42 1.83
C HIS A 171 9.58 11.37 1.99
N GLY A 172 8.86 11.17 0.88
CA GLY A 172 7.46 10.78 0.85
C GLY A 172 6.45 11.89 1.17
N LEU A 173 5.21 11.50 1.43
CA LEU A 173 4.08 12.38 1.70
C LEU A 173 3.69 12.30 3.18
N VAL A 174 3.37 13.45 3.79
CA VAL A 174 2.77 13.50 5.12
C VAL A 174 1.26 13.50 5.01
N MET A 175 0.62 12.51 5.63
CA MET A 175 -0.83 12.36 5.68
C MET A 175 -1.31 12.72 7.07
N ILE A 176 -2.04 13.83 7.19
CA ILE A 176 -2.65 14.24 8.46
C ILE A 176 -3.98 13.51 8.63
N ARG A 177 -4.23 12.99 9.83
CA ARG A 177 -5.57 12.49 10.16
C ARG A 177 -6.49 13.69 10.31
N ARG A 178 -7.54 13.77 9.47
CA ARG A 178 -8.61 14.74 9.71
C ARG A 178 -9.32 14.34 11.01
N ALA A 179 -9.47 15.29 11.93
CA ALA A 179 -10.33 15.11 13.09
C ALA A 179 -11.74 14.77 12.58
N ALA A 180 -12.35 13.75 13.18
CA ALA A 180 -13.73 13.36 12.91
C ALA A 180 -14.70 14.37 13.57
#